data_AF-A0A8E7EKQ6-F1
#
_entry.id   AF-A0A8E7EKQ6-F1
#
_cell.length_a   1.000
_cell.length_b   1.000
_cell.length_c   1.000
_cell.angle_alpha   90.00
_cell.angle_beta   90.00
_cell.angle_gamma   90.00
#
_symmetry.space_group_name_H-M   'P 1'
#
loop_
_entity.id
_entity.type
_entity.pdbx_description
1 polymer ?
#
loop_
_entity_poly.entity_id
_entity_poly.type
_entity_poly.pdbx_seq_one_letter_code
_entity_poly.pdbx_strand_id
1 'polypeptide(L)'
;MDKSRSKKRKQAFTIAVICVALISVPLFISGYETLEQAYYSKEAQDITKNWLSGSGYEITTFDLRKQNLTFHIIGTGEIPDLEYLHLALDEHFKKPIAIEMRAIPINILHYPSDTGQ
;
A
#
# COMPACT_ATOMS: atom_id res chain seq x y z
N MET A 1 -12.06 -49.68 -35.53
CA MET A 1 -12.69 -48.39 -35.16
C MET A 1 -11.80 -47.71 -34.12
N ASP A 2 -11.45 -46.44 -34.35
CA ASP A 2 -11.07 -45.45 -33.32
C ASP A 2 -9.65 -45.37 -32.70
N LYS A 3 -8.57 -45.39 -33.52
CA LYS A 3 -7.25 -44.87 -33.06
C LYS A 3 -7.07 -43.35 -33.27
N SER A 4 -7.88 -42.74 -34.14
CA SER A 4 -7.75 -41.32 -34.50
C SER A 4 -8.42 -40.35 -33.52
N ARG A 5 -9.54 -40.71 -32.84
CA ARG A 5 -10.09 -39.82 -31.79
C ARG A 5 -9.15 -39.68 -30.61
N SER A 6 -8.46 -40.77 -30.20
CA SER A 6 -7.55 -40.74 -29.06
C SER A 6 -6.38 -39.76 -29.24
N LYS A 7 -5.75 -39.74 -30.43
CA LYS A 7 -4.70 -38.75 -30.76
C LYS A 7 -5.23 -37.31 -30.77
N LYS A 8 -6.40 -37.06 -31.37
CA LYS A 8 -7.02 -35.73 -31.37
C LYS A 8 -7.41 -35.25 -29.96
N ARG A 9 -7.90 -36.14 -29.09
CA ARG A 9 -8.22 -35.82 -27.68
C ARG A 9 -6.97 -35.47 -26.87
N LYS A 10 -5.88 -36.20 -27.06
CA LYS A 10 -4.59 -35.89 -26.42
C LYS A 10 -4.03 -34.54 -26.89
N GLN A 11 -4.13 -34.25 -28.19
CA GLN A 11 -3.72 -32.96 -28.75
C GLN A 11 -4.53 -31.79 -28.18
N ALA A 12 -5.86 -31.93 -28.10
CA ALA A 12 -6.72 -30.91 -27.50
C ALA A 12 -6.40 -30.66 -26.01
N PHE A 13 -6.08 -31.73 -25.26
CA PHE A 13 -5.68 -31.61 -23.87
C PHE A 13 -4.32 -30.90 -23.72
N THR A 14 -3.34 -31.24 -24.57
CA THR A 14 -2.03 -30.55 -24.58
C THR A 14 -2.16 -29.08 -24.92
N ILE A 15 -2.98 -28.72 -25.92
CA ILE A 15 -3.24 -27.33 -26.29
C ILE A 15 -3.93 -26.59 -25.13
N ALA A 16 -4.93 -27.20 -24.49
CA ALA A 16 -5.60 -26.62 -23.34
C ALA A 16 -4.64 -26.35 -22.18
N VAL A 17 -3.74 -27.29 -21.86
CA VAL A 17 -2.72 -27.12 -20.83
C VAL A 17 -1.75 -25.98 -21.18
N ILE A 18 -1.32 -25.89 -22.44
CA ILE A 18 -0.44 -24.79 -22.90
C ILE A 18 -1.15 -23.45 -22.78
N CYS A 19 -2.42 -23.35 -23.18
CA CYS A 19 -3.20 -22.12 -23.04
C CYS A 19 -3.38 -21.73 -21.57
N VAL A 20 -3.66 -22.68 -20.68
CA VAL A 20 -3.75 -22.41 -19.23
C VAL A 20 -2.41 -21.92 -18.69
N ALA A 21 -1.31 -22.56 -19.07
CA ALA A 21 0.04 -22.14 -18.67
C ALA A 21 0.40 -20.73 -19.18
N LEU A 22 0.05 -20.42 -20.43
CA LEU A 22 0.26 -19.10 -21.02
C LEU A 22 -0.51 -17.99 -20.32
N ILE A 23 -1.71 -18.29 -19.82
CA ILE A 23 -2.53 -17.32 -19.07
C ILE A 23 -2.08 -17.24 -17.61
N SER A 24 -1.66 -18.35 -16.99
CA SER A 24 -1.27 -18.37 -15.57
C SER A 24 0.00 -17.59 -15.28
N VAL A 25 0.98 -17.59 -16.19
CA VAL A 25 2.26 -16.87 -16.00
C VAL A 25 2.07 -15.36 -15.81
N PRO A 26 1.40 -14.62 -16.72
CA PRO A 26 1.18 -13.19 -16.53
C PRO A 26 0.29 -12.89 -15.32
N LEU A 27 -0.71 -13.72 -15.04
CA LEU A 27 -1.51 -13.58 -13.81
C LEU A 27 -0.66 -13.76 -12.54
N PHE A 28 0.28 -14.70 -12.55
CA PHE A 28 1.18 -14.92 -11.43
C PHE A 28 2.13 -13.75 -11.21
N ILE A 29 2.69 -13.18 -12.28
CA ILE A 29 3.53 -11.97 -12.22
C ILE A 29 2.71 -10.79 -11.66
N SER A 30 1.53 -10.52 -12.21
CA SER A 30 0.65 -9.45 -11.72
C SER A 30 0.25 -9.65 -10.27
N GLY A 31 0.00 -10.90 -9.86
CA GLY A 31 -0.31 -11.24 -8.48
C GLY A 31 0.85 -10.97 -7.53
N TYR A 32 2.07 -11.33 -7.95
CA TYR A 32 3.29 -11.09 -7.16
C TYR A 32 3.56 -9.58 -6.97
N GLU A 33 3.48 -8.80 -8.05
CA GLU A 33 3.66 -7.34 -7.98
C GLU A 33 2.63 -6.67 -7.06
N THR A 34 1.37 -7.14 -7.11
CA THR A 34 0.29 -6.61 -6.26
C THR A 34 0.51 -6.95 -4.79
N LEU A 35 0.94 -8.20 -4.50
CA LEU A 35 1.23 -8.65 -3.15
C LEU A 35 2.45 -7.93 -2.56
N GLU A 36 3.51 -7.80 -3.36
CA GLU A 36 4.69 -7.04 -2.98
C GLU A 36 4.30 -5.60 -2.65
N GLN A 37 3.61 -4.89 -3.55
CA GLN A 37 3.18 -3.53 -3.31
C GLN A 37 2.30 -3.37 -2.06
N ALA A 38 1.39 -4.31 -1.79
CA ALA A 38 0.56 -4.27 -0.59
C ALA A 38 1.38 -4.45 0.69
N TYR A 39 2.37 -5.35 0.69
CA TYR A 39 3.29 -5.52 1.82
C TYR A 39 4.12 -4.28 2.08
N TYR A 40 4.75 -3.71 1.05
CA TYR A 40 5.56 -2.49 1.18
C TYR A 40 4.71 -1.30 1.67
N SER A 41 3.49 -1.15 1.14
CA SER A 41 2.57 -0.10 1.57
C SER A 41 2.19 -0.24 3.05
N LYS A 42 1.96 -1.47 3.53
CA LYS A 42 1.61 -1.72 4.93
C LYS A 42 2.78 -1.43 5.87
N GLU A 43 3.98 -1.90 5.55
CA GLU A 43 5.16 -1.66 6.38
C GLU A 43 5.50 -0.16 6.45
N ALA A 44 5.45 0.54 5.33
CA ALA A 44 5.67 1.99 5.30
C ALA A 44 4.60 2.74 6.12
N GLN A 45 3.35 2.26 6.10
CA GLN A 45 2.27 2.82 6.91
C GLN A 45 2.52 2.61 8.40
N ASP A 46 2.99 1.43 8.81
CA ASP A 46 3.31 1.13 10.21
C ASP A 46 4.48 1.98 10.71
N ILE A 47 5.53 2.16 9.90
CA ILE A 47 6.66 3.06 10.20
C ILE A 47 6.18 4.50 10.36
N THR A 48 5.37 4.98 9.41
CA THR A 48 4.84 6.36 9.43
C THR A 48 3.91 6.58 10.63
N LYS A 49 3.10 5.58 10.98
CA LYS A 49 2.20 5.63 12.15
C LYS A 49 2.99 5.67 13.45
N ASN A 50 4.06 4.89 13.56
CA ASN A 50 4.95 4.95 14.73
C ASN A 50 5.64 6.30 14.85
N TRP A 51 6.12 6.87 13.73
CA TRP A 51 6.71 8.21 13.71
C TRP A 51 5.73 9.29 14.14
N LEU A 52 4.45 9.19 13.72
CA LEU A 52 3.40 10.14 14.09
C LEU A 52 2.85 9.92 15.51
N SER A 53 3.20 8.80 16.15
CA SER A 53 2.66 8.41 17.46
C SER A 53 2.99 9.45 18.53
N GLY A 54 1.97 9.95 19.23
CA GLY A 54 2.13 10.95 20.29
C GLY A 54 2.18 12.41 19.81
N SER A 55 2.13 12.67 18.49
CA SER A 55 2.15 14.03 17.93
C SER A 55 0.81 14.76 17.97
N GLY A 56 -0.29 14.06 18.27
CA GLY A 56 -1.65 14.61 18.17
C GLY A 56 -2.17 14.74 16.73
N TYR A 57 -1.40 14.25 15.75
CA TYR A 57 -1.83 14.07 14.37
C TYR A 57 -2.20 12.62 14.07
N GLU A 58 -3.15 12.45 13.15
CA GLU A 58 -3.56 11.17 12.60
C GLU A 58 -3.40 11.16 11.08
N ILE A 59 -3.08 9.98 10.53
CA ILE A 59 -2.96 9.79 9.09
C ILE A 59 -4.35 9.57 8.50
N THR A 60 -4.77 10.41 7.56
CA THR A 60 -6.06 10.28 6.83
C THR A 60 -5.91 9.64 5.47
N THR A 61 -4.77 9.85 4.82
CA THR A 61 -4.50 9.30 3.50
C THR A 61 -3.06 8.85 3.48
N PHE A 62 -2.82 7.68 2.89
CA PHE A 62 -1.50 7.09 2.75
C PHE A 62 -1.44 6.38 1.40
N ASP A 63 -0.52 6.79 0.54
CA ASP A 63 -0.31 6.19 -0.77
C ASP A 63 1.19 6.04 -1.01
N LEU A 64 1.65 4.80 -1.19
CA LEU A 64 3.01 4.50 -1.57
C LEU A 64 3.01 3.95 -2.99
N ARG A 65 3.47 4.77 -3.95
CA ARG A 65 3.64 4.35 -5.35
C ARG A 65 5.09 4.31 -5.72
N LYS A 66 5.59 3.10 -5.95
CA LYS A 66 7.00 2.81 -6.29
C LYS A 66 7.95 3.30 -5.19
N GLN A 67 8.36 4.56 -5.25
CA GLN A 67 9.31 5.21 -4.35
C GLN A 67 8.84 6.61 -3.92
N ASN A 68 7.57 6.94 -4.22
CA ASN A 68 6.96 8.20 -3.79
C ASN A 68 5.92 7.86 -2.73
N LEU A 69 6.17 8.34 -1.52
CA LEU A 69 5.27 8.27 -0.40
C LEU A 69 4.50 9.59 -0.31
N THR A 70 3.19 9.53 -0.48
CA THR A 70 2.30 10.67 -0.28
C THR A 70 1.36 10.37 0.88
N PHE A 71 1.31 11.24 1.88
CA PHE A 71 0.39 11.06 3.00
C PHE A 71 -0.12 12.38 3.56
N HIS A 72 -1.33 12.31 4.11
CA HIS A 72 -2.01 13.45 4.72
C HIS A 72 -2.16 13.21 6.21
N ILE A 73 -1.75 14.19 7.00
CA ILE A 73 -1.92 14.20 8.45
C ILE A 73 -2.89 15.30 8.85
N ILE A 74 -3.70 15.01 9.85
CA ILE A 74 -4.72 15.91 10.38
C ILE A 74 -4.69 15.83 11.90
N GLY A 75 -4.71 16.98 12.58
CA GLY A 75 -4.67 16.96 14.03
C GLY A 75 -4.32 18.28 14.69
N THR A 76 -4.07 18.17 15.98
CA THR A 76 -3.70 19.27 16.88
C THR A 76 -2.42 18.87 17.59
N GLY A 77 -1.31 19.48 17.23
CA GLY A 77 -0.04 19.25 17.91
C GLY A 77 1.16 19.72 17.10
N GLU A 78 2.34 19.26 17.51
CA GLU A 78 3.60 19.52 16.82
C GLU A 78 3.89 18.41 15.81
N ILE A 79 4.23 18.81 14.59
CA ILE A 79 4.60 17.87 13.53
C ILE A 79 6.00 17.34 13.88
N PRO A 80 6.19 16.02 14.04
CA PRO A 80 7.52 15.45 14.28
C PRO A 80 8.45 15.75 13.11
N ASP A 81 9.75 15.71 13.34
CA ASP A 81 10.72 16.00 12.29
C ASP A 81 10.66 14.92 11.18
N LEU A 82 10.45 15.39 9.95
CA LEU A 82 10.28 14.57 8.74
C LEU A 82 11.59 13.85 8.37
N GLU A 83 12.74 14.36 8.79
CA GLU A 83 14.04 13.73 8.53
C GLU A 83 14.14 12.34 9.18
N TYR A 84 13.59 12.17 10.40
CA TYR A 84 13.56 10.86 11.05
C TYR A 84 12.69 9.85 10.29
N LEU A 85 11.57 10.31 9.70
CA LEU A 85 10.74 9.44 8.87
C LEU A 85 11.49 9.04 7.59
N HIS A 86 12.16 10.00 6.94
CA HIS A 86 12.97 9.74 5.76
C HIS A 86 14.06 8.72 6.04
N LEU A 87 14.83 8.89 7.12
CA LEU A 87 15.88 7.96 7.50
C LEU A 87 15.34 6.56 7.84
N ALA A 88 14.24 6.47 8.59
CA ALA A 88 13.63 5.19 8.94
C ALA A 88 13.14 4.41 7.70
N LEU A 89 12.56 5.11 6.71
CA LEU A 89 12.12 4.51 5.46
C LEU A 89 13.30 4.09 4.57
N ASP A 90 14.32 4.94 4.44
CA ASP A 90 15.52 4.63 3.67
C ASP A 90 16.29 3.44 4.25
N GLU A 91 16.41 3.35 5.58
CA GLU A 91 17.08 2.23 6.26
C GLU A 91 16.29 0.92 6.09
N HIS A 92 14.97 0.97 6.23
CA HIS A 92 14.10 -0.21 6.15
C HIS A 92 14.02 -0.77 4.72
N PHE A 93 13.85 0.10 3.72
CA PHE A 93 13.67 -0.31 2.32
C PHE A 93 14.97 -0.36 1.50
N LYS A 94 16.07 0.20 2.02
CA LYS A 94 17.38 0.30 1.35
C LYS A 94 17.32 0.94 -0.03
N LYS A 95 16.36 1.83 -0.24
CA LYS A 95 16.08 2.54 -1.49
C LYS A 95 15.64 3.95 -1.14
N PRO A 96 16.04 4.97 -1.92
CA PRO A 96 15.60 6.34 -1.68
C PRO A 96 14.09 6.45 -1.87
N ILE A 97 13.40 7.02 -0.88
CA ILE A 97 11.95 7.28 -0.94
C ILE A 97 11.69 8.79 -0.86
N ALA A 98 11.06 9.34 -1.91
CA ALA A 98 10.60 10.72 -1.89
C ALA A 98 9.33 10.82 -1.04
N ILE A 99 9.27 11.83 -0.17
CA ILE A 99 8.18 12.02 0.77
C ILE A 99 7.44 13.33 0.47
N GLU A 100 6.14 13.22 0.21
CA GLU A 100 5.23 14.35 0.11
C GLU A 100 4.21 14.28 1.25
N MET A 101 4.34 15.18 2.20
CA MET A 101 3.45 15.25 3.36
C MET A 101 2.57 16.50 3.27
N ARG A 102 1.27 16.32 3.49
CA ARG A 102 0.33 17.43 3.69
C ARG A 102 -0.19 17.42 5.13
N ALA A 103 0.08 18.49 5.87
CA ALA A 103 -0.45 18.67 7.22
C ALA A 103 -1.64 19.62 7.22
N ILE A 104 -2.74 19.19 7.82
CA ILE A 104 -3.99 19.96 7.97
C ILE A 104 -4.25 20.16 9.47
N PRO A 105 -3.96 21.36 10.02
CA PRO A 105 -4.24 21.62 11.43
C PRO A 105 -5.76 21.68 11.68
N ILE A 106 -6.22 21.10 12.78
CA ILE A 106 -7.60 21.26 13.27
C ILE A 106 -7.59 22.30 14.38
N ASN A 107 -8.58 23.20 14.42
CA ASN A 107 -8.89 24.01 15.59
C ASN A 107 -10.27 23.62 16.11
N ILE A 108 -10.33 23.14 17.36
CA ILE A 108 -11.59 22.76 18.00
C ILE A 108 -12.10 23.95 18.80
N LEU A 109 -13.16 24.61 18.30
CA LEU A 109 -13.87 25.66 19.02
C LEU A 109 -15.07 25.05 19.74
N HIS A 110 -15.03 24.99 21.07
CA HIS A 110 -16.12 24.48 21.89
C HIS A 110 -16.99 25.63 22.42
N TYR A 111 -18.27 25.63 22.07
CA TYR A 111 -19.28 26.49 22.69
C TYR A 111 -20.08 25.67 23.69
N PRO A 112 -20.00 25.97 25.00
CA PRO A 112 -20.79 25.26 25.99
C PRO A 112 -22.27 25.56 25.79
N SER A 113 -23.12 24.54 25.89
CA SER A 113 -24.56 24.72 25.96
C SER A 113 -24.93 25.19 27.37
N ASP A 114 -25.43 26.41 27.49
CA ASP A 114 -25.97 26.96 28.73
C ASP A 114 -27.25 26.20 29.12
N THR A 115 -27.09 25.08 29.83
CA THR A 115 -28.18 24.51 30.62
C THR A 115 -28.25 25.32 31.90
N GLY A 116 -28.92 26.48 31.82
CA GLY A 116 -29.27 27.31 32.95
C GLY A 116 -29.94 26.46 34.03
N GLN A 117 -29.34 26.47 35.22
CA GLN A 117 -29.98 26.03 36.46
C GLN A 117 -30.85 27.13 37.01
#